data_AF-A0A942AMP1-F1
#
_entry.id   AF-A0A942AMP1-F1
#
_cell.length_a   1.000
_cell.length_b   1.000
_cell.length_c   1.000
_cell.angle_alpha   90.00
_cell.angle_beta   90.00
_cell.angle_gamma   90.00
#
_symmetry.space_group_name_H-M   'P 1'
#
loop_
_entity.id
_entity.type
_entity.pdbx_description
1 polymer ?
#
loop_
_entity_poly.entity_id
_entity_poly.type
_entity_poly.pdbx_seq_one_letter_code
_entity_poly.pdbx_strand_id
1 'polypeptide(L)'
;MKRLSVIGFMICLYLNGMAGTAGMEAVKRRLCESYFRVLNNAPELRAEIKQFNRGSRNPDIMIRELKEGSEEEEVYSYLSTLNPEGNWPDIFYDDSSRSGWQPSFHAERLLCLAKAYRNPVSAYYGKKDVREKIKQALAYWFRGNFRCRNWWYNEIGVPKMLGGVFLLMESEMDEEERGKAIAYMGNARLGRTGQNRVWLAENVLVRALLQNDTLLFIQAREEILRELKIQPEGEGIKPDRSFQQHGSQLQFGNYGLAFIHTMAHWAWVFQDTEYALSPGQIEVLRSYLLEGLQWVVWRGYMDISACGRQLFEGTQRGKALALGKAVRNMMLADPAYRKQYEQFYSVHLQGRKPGRGKIGCRFFPYSDYGVFRSKKWSATVKMSSTRVIGGEIVNSENLRGDYLGEGALFCYIRGDEFRDIFPVWDWQRIPGVSCPIGGGPFGQERRWGIFQNTGDFVGGISDGRTG
;
A
#
# COMPACT_ATOMS: atom_id res chain seq x y z
N MET A 1 15.80 -48.37 -28.14
CA MET A 1 15.76 -46.89 -28.11
C MET A 1 14.52 -46.26 -27.45
N LYS A 2 13.62 -47.01 -26.77
CA LYS A 2 12.40 -46.42 -26.13
C LYS A 2 12.39 -46.38 -24.59
N ARG A 3 13.48 -46.78 -23.91
CA ARG A 3 13.60 -46.71 -22.42
C ARG A 3 14.47 -45.57 -21.89
N LEU A 4 15.16 -44.84 -22.76
CA LEU A 4 16.03 -43.71 -22.37
C LEU A 4 15.33 -42.33 -22.36
N SER A 5 14.12 -42.20 -22.95
CA SER A 5 13.40 -40.91 -22.99
C SER A 5 12.51 -40.64 -21.77
N VAL A 6 12.05 -41.68 -21.07
CA VAL A 6 11.19 -41.53 -19.89
C VAL A 6 11.98 -41.10 -18.65
N ILE A 7 13.23 -41.55 -18.53
CA ILE A 7 14.14 -41.15 -17.45
C ILE A 7 14.57 -39.69 -17.62
N GLY A 8 14.83 -39.23 -18.85
CA GLY A 8 15.13 -37.81 -19.12
C GLY A 8 13.97 -36.86 -18.80
N PHE A 9 12.73 -37.28 -19.02
CA PHE A 9 11.54 -36.46 -18.72
C PHE A 9 11.21 -36.40 -17.23
N MET A 10 11.39 -37.51 -16.49
CA MET A 10 11.28 -37.50 -15.02
C MET A 10 12.40 -36.71 -14.36
N ILE A 11 13.63 -36.78 -14.87
CA ILE A 11 14.76 -35.99 -14.34
C ILE A 11 14.54 -34.49 -14.61
N CYS A 12 13.99 -34.09 -15.77
CA CYS A 12 13.63 -32.69 -16.02
C CYS A 12 12.51 -32.19 -15.10
N LEU A 13 11.51 -33.02 -14.75
CA LEU A 13 10.47 -32.65 -13.77
C LEU A 13 11.00 -32.62 -12.33
N TYR A 14 11.92 -33.51 -11.97
CA TYR A 14 12.56 -33.52 -10.64
C TYR A 14 13.55 -32.36 -10.47
N LEU A 15 14.33 -32.03 -11.50
CA LEU A 15 15.26 -30.90 -11.50
C LEU A 15 14.51 -29.56 -11.58
N ASN A 16 13.42 -29.45 -12.35
CA ASN A 16 12.55 -28.26 -12.31
C ASN A 16 11.78 -28.15 -10.99
N GLY A 17 11.42 -29.28 -10.35
CA GLY A 17 10.83 -29.30 -9.01
C GLY A 17 11.82 -28.89 -7.90
N MET A 18 13.09 -29.31 -8.00
CA MET A 18 14.16 -28.89 -7.10
C MET A 18 14.60 -27.43 -7.33
N ALA A 19 14.59 -26.96 -8.58
CA ALA A 19 14.85 -25.55 -8.91
C ALA A 19 13.72 -24.64 -8.42
N GLY A 20 12.45 -25.00 -8.68
CA GLY A 20 11.28 -24.25 -8.24
C GLY A 20 11.12 -24.18 -6.72
N THR A 21 11.53 -25.23 -5.99
CA THR A 21 11.57 -25.20 -4.51
C THR A 21 12.68 -24.31 -3.98
N ALA A 22 13.87 -24.30 -4.60
CA ALA A 22 14.95 -23.39 -4.22
C ALA A 22 14.58 -21.91 -4.48
N GLY A 23 13.92 -21.61 -5.61
CA GLY A 23 13.41 -20.28 -5.92
C GLY A 23 12.36 -19.80 -4.91
N MET A 24 11.39 -20.65 -4.56
CA MET A 24 10.37 -20.32 -3.56
C MET A 24 10.98 -20.08 -2.18
N GLU A 25 11.95 -20.88 -1.78
CA GLU A 25 12.61 -20.73 -0.48
C GLU A 25 13.42 -19.42 -0.42
N ALA A 26 14.08 -19.04 -1.52
CA ALA A 26 14.75 -17.75 -1.63
C ALA A 26 13.74 -16.58 -1.53
N VAL A 27 12.59 -16.69 -2.17
CA VAL A 27 11.49 -15.72 -2.06
C VAL A 27 10.97 -15.62 -0.64
N LYS A 28 10.70 -16.75 0.01
CA LYS A 28 10.23 -16.83 1.40
C LYS A 28 11.21 -16.15 2.36
N ARG A 29 12.51 -16.46 2.22
CA ARG A 29 13.56 -15.82 3.01
C ARG A 29 13.59 -14.31 2.81
N ARG A 30 13.57 -13.81 1.57
CA ARG A 30 13.55 -12.36 1.31
C ARG A 30 12.27 -11.68 1.79
N LEU A 31 11.13 -12.36 1.69
CA LEU A 31 9.87 -11.88 2.24
C LEU A 31 9.96 -11.76 3.77
N CYS A 32 10.54 -12.74 4.47
CA CYS A 32 10.81 -12.63 5.91
C CYS A 32 11.77 -11.48 6.23
N GLU A 33 12.85 -11.32 5.46
CA GLU A 33 13.80 -10.20 5.62
C GLU A 33 13.14 -8.82 5.42
N SER A 34 12.14 -8.75 4.54
CA SER A 34 11.44 -7.50 4.25
C SER A 34 10.73 -6.87 5.44
N TYR A 35 10.29 -7.68 6.41
CA TYR A 35 9.67 -7.20 7.64
C TYR A 35 10.65 -6.44 8.55
N PHE A 36 11.96 -6.65 8.36
CA PHE A 36 13.04 -5.97 9.09
C PHE A 36 13.74 -4.88 8.27
N ARG A 37 13.61 -4.93 6.93
CA ARG A 37 14.23 -3.99 5.97
C ARG A 37 13.22 -3.15 5.22
N VAL A 38 12.13 -2.77 5.89
CA VAL A 38 10.98 -2.05 5.32
C VAL A 38 11.41 -0.79 4.55
N LEU A 39 12.45 -0.08 5.00
CA LEU A 39 12.91 1.18 4.38
C LEU A 39 14.27 1.04 3.67
N ASN A 40 14.83 -0.18 3.64
CA ASN A 40 16.04 -0.51 2.90
C ASN A 40 17.21 0.48 3.14
N ASN A 41 17.74 0.51 4.37
CA ASN A 41 18.87 1.37 4.79
C ASN A 41 18.62 2.89 4.63
N ALA A 42 17.47 3.38 5.10
CA ALA A 42 17.12 4.80 5.09
C ALA A 42 16.94 5.35 6.52
N PRO A 43 18.02 5.61 7.28
CA PRO A 43 17.93 6.02 8.68
C PRO A 43 17.18 7.34 8.89
N GLU A 44 17.36 8.30 7.98
CA GLU A 44 16.63 9.58 8.02
C GLU A 44 15.12 9.37 7.86
N LEU A 45 14.71 8.51 6.93
CA LEU A 45 13.30 8.18 6.70
C LEU A 45 12.71 7.44 7.89
N ARG A 46 13.48 6.52 8.47
CA ARG A 46 13.08 5.76 9.66
C ARG A 46 12.83 6.68 10.85
N ALA A 47 13.74 7.62 11.10
CA ALA A 47 13.58 8.60 12.18
C ALA A 47 12.33 9.47 11.95
N GLU A 48 12.10 9.89 10.71
CA GLU A 48 10.96 10.70 10.35
C GLU A 48 9.61 9.95 10.46
N ILE A 49 9.54 8.70 10.01
CA ILE A 49 8.37 7.83 10.19
C ILE A 49 8.11 7.59 11.68
N LYS A 50 9.16 7.34 12.47
CA LYS A 50 9.03 7.17 13.92
C LYS A 50 8.45 8.42 14.58
N GLN A 51 8.91 9.61 14.18
CA GLN A 51 8.35 10.86 14.66
C GLN A 51 6.90 11.07 14.21
N PHE A 52 6.60 10.80 12.93
CA PHE A 52 5.26 10.95 12.35
C PHE A 52 4.24 10.03 13.02
N ASN A 53 4.62 8.80 13.34
CA ASN A 53 3.74 7.82 13.96
C ASN A 53 3.62 7.96 15.48
N ARG A 54 4.42 8.81 16.13
CA ARG A 54 4.43 8.93 17.60
C ARG A 54 3.06 9.38 18.11
N GLY A 55 2.37 8.49 18.83
CA GLY A 55 1.02 8.75 19.35
C GLY A 55 -0.10 8.74 18.30
N SER A 56 0.21 8.40 17.04
CA SER A 56 -0.77 8.38 15.95
C SER A 56 -1.59 7.08 15.95
N ARG A 57 -2.91 7.20 15.78
CA ARG A 57 -3.82 6.08 15.48
C ARG A 57 -4.20 6.10 13.99
N ASN A 58 -3.19 6.17 13.12
CA ASN A 58 -3.41 6.40 11.69
C ASN A 58 -4.36 5.34 11.10
N PRO A 59 -5.47 5.72 10.44
CA PRO A 59 -6.43 4.76 9.91
C PRO A 59 -5.94 4.05 8.64
N ASP A 60 -4.91 4.58 7.97
CA ASP A 60 -4.43 4.09 6.68
C ASP A 60 -3.36 3.00 6.84
N ILE A 61 -3.62 1.84 6.23
CA ILE A 61 -2.71 0.69 6.30
C ILE A 61 -1.35 0.95 5.65
N MET A 62 -1.28 1.76 4.57
CA MET A 62 -0.01 2.03 3.89
C MET A 62 0.95 2.80 4.79
N ILE A 63 0.40 3.65 5.65
CA ILE A 63 1.18 4.41 6.64
C ILE A 63 1.57 3.51 7.81
N ARG A 64 0.66 2.68 8.31
CA ARG A 64 0.96 1.71 9.38
C ARG A 64 2.06 0.72 8.97
N GLU A 65 2.08 0.31 7.70
CA GLU A 65 3.10 -0.56 7.10
C GLU A 65 4.49 0.10 6.93
N LEU A 66 4.62 1.39 7.20
CA LEU A 66 5.93 2.07 7.21
C LEU A 66 6.76 1.73 8.44
N LYS A 67 6.13 1.15 9.47
CA LYS A 67 6.84 0.76 10.68
C LYS A 67 7.80 -0.40 10.40
N GLU A 68 9.08 -0.08 10.43
CA GLU A 68 10.19 -1.03 10.27
C GLU A 68 10.53 -1.71 11.59
N GLY A 69 10.55 -3.04 11.60
CA GLY A 69 10.78 -3.80 12.83
C GLY A 69 9.72 -3.51 13.90
N SER A 70 10.16 -3.46 15.15
CA SER A 70 9.35 -3.21 16.34
C SER A 70 10.07 -2.22 17.26
N GLU A 71 9.30 -1.40 17.98
CA GLU A 71 9.84 -0.46 18.97
C GLU A 71 9.80 -1.13 20.34
N GLU A 72 10.90 -1.07 21.09
CA GLU A 72 11.02 -1.78 22.37
C GLU A 72 9.93 -1.40 23.37
N GLU A 73 9.58 -0.11 23.46
CA GLU A 73 8.51 0.39 24.32
C GLU A 73 7.14 -0.22 23.98
N GLU A 74 6.82 -0.35 22.69
CA GLU A 74 5.58 -0.97 22.25
C GLU A 74 5.57 -2.47 22.51
N VAL A 75 6.68 -3.16 22.24
CA VAL A 75 6.81 -4.60 22.52
C VAL A 75 6.64 -4.85 24.02
N TYR A 76 7.30 -4.07 24.86
CA TYR A 76 7.13 -4.13 26.31
C TYR A 76 5.68 -3.89 26.71
N SER A 77 5.04 -2.85 26.18
CA SER A 77 3.64 -2.53 26.46
C SER A 77 2.71 -3.69 26.07
N TYR A 78 2.85 -4.25 24.87
CA TYR A 78 1.99 -5.35 24.42
C TYR A 78 2.22 -6.63 25.21
N LEU A 79 3.47 -6.96 25.59
CA LEU A 79 3.77 -8.14 26.40
C LEU A 79 3.26 -8.00 27.84
N SER A 80 3.35 -6.80 28.43
CA SER A 80 2.94 -6.52 29.82
C SER A 80 1.42 -6.41 29.99
N THR A 81 0.69 -6.00 28.94
CA THR A 81 -0.77 -5.83 28.98
C THR A 81 -1.56 -7.00 28.40
N LEU A 82 -0.89 -8.00 27.82
CA LEU A 82 -1.54 -9.25 27.38
C LEU A 82 -2.03 -10.04 28.59
N ASN A 83 -3.33 -10.30 28.66
CA ASN A 83 -3.94 -11.04 29.77
C ASN A 83 -3.76 -12.57 29.63
N PRO A 84 -4.11 -13.37 30.67
CA PRO A 84 -4.08 -14.83 30.62
C PRO A 84 -4.96 -15.48 29.54
N GLU A 85 -5.97 -14.79 29.05
CA GLU A 85 -6.86 -15.27 27.98
C GLU A 85 -6.25 -15.12 26.58
N GLY A 86 -5.19 -14.30 26.43
CA GLY A 86 -4.51 -14.03 25.17
C GLY A 86 -5.05 -12.81 24.42
N ASN A 87 -5.78 -11.93 25.08
CA ASN A 87 -6.29 -10.69 24.51
C ASN A 87 -5.75 -9.44 25.21
N TRP A 88 -5.91 -8.32 24.53
CA TRP A 88 -5.57 -7.01 25.10
C TRP A 88 -6.84 -6.29 25.57
N PRO A 89 -6.94 -5.90 26.85
CA PRO A 89 -8.14 -5.28 27.40
C PRO A 89 -8.54 -3.95 26.75
N ASP A 90 -7.59 -3.25 26.12
CA ASP A 90 -7.84 -1.97 25.46
C ASP A 90 -8.37 -2.12 24.01
N ILE A 91 -8.52 -3.35 23.51
CA ILE A 91 -9.14 -3.65 22.21
C ILE A 91 -10.59 -4.06 22.44
N PHE A 92 -11.53 -3.34 21.83
CA PHE A 92 -12.96 -3.66 21.84
C PHE A 92 -13.26 -4.77 20.81
N TYR A 93 -13.25 -6.02 21.25
CA TYR A 93 -13.39 -7.18 20.34
C TYR A 93 -14.78 -7.34 19.70
N ASP A 94 -15.82 -6.77 20.33
CA ASP A 94 -17.19 -6.78 19.81
C ASP A 94 -17.46 -5.66 18.78
N ASP A 95 -16.45 -4.84 18.48
CA ASP A 95 -16.58 -3.79 17.47
C ASP A 95 -16.97 -4.37 16.10
N SER A 96 -17.95 -3.73 15.47
CA SER A 96 -18.47 -4.14 14.15
C SER A 96 -18.32 -3.04 13.09
N SER A 97 -17.48 -2.04 13.39
CA SER A 97 -17.18 -0.91 12.49
C SER A 97 -16.59 -1.41 11.17
N ARG A 98 -17.02 -0.80 10.06
CA ARG A 98 -16.53 -1.14 8.70
C ARG A 98 -15.16 -0.54 8.38
N SER A 99 -14.79 0.50 9.12
CA SER A 99 -13.49 1.17 9.09
C SER A 99 -12.98 1.31 10.52
N GLY A 100 -11.67 1.34 10.72
CA GLY A 100 -11.06 1.36 12.06
C GLY A 100 -11.39 0.15 12.93
N TRP A 101 -11.68 -1.01 12.32
CA TRP A 101 -12.19 -2.20 13.01
C TRP A 101 -11.24 -2.66 14.12
N GLN A 102 -11.68 -2.57 15.38
CA GLN A 102 -10.81 -2.70 16.56
C GLN A 102 -10.08 -4.06 16.65
N PRO A 103 -10.72 -5.22 16.39
CA PRO A 103 -10.02 -6.50 16.37
C PRO A 103 -8.80 -6.54 15.44
N SER A 104 -8.76 -5.75 14.35
CA SER A 104 -7.59 -5.74 13.47
C SER A 104 -6.29 -5.31 14.16
N PHE A 105 -6.37 -4.52 15.24
CA PHE A 105 -5.19 -4.13 16.04
C PHE A 105 -4.58 -5.32 16.81
N HIS A 106 -5.35 -6.38 17.10
CA HIS A 106 -4.78 -7.61 17.67
C HIS A 106 -3.79 -8.25 16.69
N ALA A 107 -4.16 -8.34 15.41
CA ALA A 107 -3.27 -8.88 14.37
C ALA A 107 -2.04 -7.99 14.12
N GLU A 108 -2.19 -6.67 14.20
CA GLU A 108 -1.05 -5.75 14.12
C GLU A 108 -0.07 -5.93 15.30
N ARG A 109 -0.58 -6.06 16.53
CA ARG A 109 0.25 -6.33 17.72
C ARG A 109 0.97 -7.66 17.61
N LEU A 110 0.29 -8.70 17.14
CA LEU A 110 0.92 -10.00 16.84
C LEU A 110 2.06 -9.84 15.83
N LEU A 111 1.88 -9.09 14.74
CA LEU A 111 2.94 -8.84 13.77
C LEU A 111 4.11 -8.06 14.39
N CYS A 112 3.83 -7.07 15.25
CA CYS A 112 4.85 -6.34 15.99
C CYS A 112 5.68 -7.29 16.89
N LEU A 113 5.02 -8.16 17.65
CA LEU A 113 5.68 -9.14 18.53
C LEU A 113 6.47 -10.18 17.73
N ALA A 114 5.93 -10.69 16.63
CA ALA A 114 6.62 -11.66 15.77
C ALA A 114 7.88 -11.05 15.13
N LYS A 115 7.81 -9.78 14.69
CA LYS A 115 8.99 -9.03 14.25
C LYS A 115 10.03 -8.91 15.38
N ALA A 116 9.60 -8.56 16.59
CA ALA A 116 10.50 -8.43 17.74
C ALA A 116 11.18 -9.77 18.11
N TYR A 117 10.42 -10.86 18.06
CA TYR A 117 10.90 -12.21 18.39
C TYR A 117 11.91 -12.74 17.35
N ARG A 118 11.71 -12.43 16.07
CA ARG A 118 12.51 -13.00 14.97
C ARG A 118 13.68 -12.11 14.52
N ASN A 119 13.72 -10.84 14.93
CA ASN A 119 14.80 -9.93 14.56
C ASN A 119 16.06 -10.12 15.43
N PRO A 120 17.23 -10.52 14.88
CA PRO A 120 18.43 -10.79 15.67
C PRO A 120 18.98 -9.61 16.48
N VAL A 121 18.63 -8.37 16.12
CA VAL A 121 19.08 -7.17 16.84
C VAL A 121 18.11 -6.73 17.95
N SER A 122 16.97 -7.41 18.09
CA SER A 122 15.95 -7.10 19.09
C SER A 122 16.32 -7.69 20.46
N ALA A 123 16.07 -6.94 21.54
CA ALA A 123 16.18 -7.44 22.91
C ALA A 123 15.24 -8.63 23.22
N TYR A 124 14.29 -8.93 22.33
CA TYR A 124 13.30 -10.00 22.45
C TYR A 124 13.61 -11.22 21.58
N TYR A 125 14.74 -11.21 20.87
CA TYR A 125 15.10 -12.24 19.91
C TYR A 125 15.15 -13.64 20.55
N GLY A 126 14.36 -14.58 20.00
CA GLY A 126 14.35 -15.98 20.42
C GLY A 126 13.91 -16.25 21.86
N LYS A 127 13.35 -15.26 22.56
CA LYS A 127 12.97 -15.42 23.97
C LYS A 127 11.72 -16.29 24.14
N LYS A 128 11.83 -17.31 25.00
CA LYS A 128 10.76 -18.30 25.24
C LYS A 128 9.46 -17.66 25.73
N ASP A 129 9.52 -16.71 26.66
CA ASP A 129 8.35 -16.02 27.20
C ASP A 129 7.61 -15.21 26.12
N VAL A 130 8.36 -14.55 25.21
CA VAL A 130 7.81 -13.82 24.07
C VAL A 130 7.11 -14.78 23.11
N ARG A 131 7.76 -15.92 22.80
CA ARG A 131 7.16 -16.97 21.97
C ARG A 131 5.83 -17.44 22.55
N GLU A 132 5.79 -17.82 23.82
CA GLU A 132 4.56 -18.32 24.45
C GLU A 132 3.44 -17.27 24.42
N LYS A 133 3.74 -15.99 24.66
CA LYS A 133 2.76 -14.89 24.55
C LYS A 133 2.22 -14.71 23.13
N ILE A 134 3.05 -14.86 22.11
CA ILE A 134 2.60 -14.83 20.70
C ILE A 134 1.65 -16.00 20.42
N LYS A 135 2.01 -17.21 20.85
CA LYS A 135 1.18 -18.42 20.67
C LYS A 135 -0.16 -18.29 21.40
N GLN A 136 -0.15 -17.75 22.63
CA GLN A 136 -1.33 -17.47 23.42
C GLN A 136 -2.28 -16.47 22.73
N ALA A 137 -1.73 -15.38 22.19
CA ALA A 137 -2.52 -14.39 21.45
C ALA A 137 -3.10 -14.96 20.13
N LEU A 138 -2.32 -15.76 19.39
CA LEU A 138 -2.81 -16.48 18.21
C LEU A 138 -3.96 -17.44 18.56
N ALA A 139 -3.84 -18.18 19.66
CA ALA A 139 -4.89 -19.08 20.13
C ALA A 139 -6.19 -18.33 20.46
N TYR A 140 -6.10 -17.15 21.09
CA TYR A 140 -7.25 -16.28 21.31
C TYR A 140 -7.89 -15.83 19.99
N TRP A 141 -7.08 -15.39 19.02
CA TRP A 141 -7.57 -14.98 17.70
C TRP A 141 -8.36 -16.10 17.00
N PHE A 142 -7.80 -17.31 16.95
CA PHE A 142 -8.44 -18.45 16.30
C PHE A 142 -9.74 -18.88 16.99
N ARG A 143 -9.76 -18.90 18.34
CA ARG A 143 -10.95 -19.21 19.12
C ARG A 143 -12.06 -18.18 18.96
N GLY A 144 -11.71 -16.89 18.87
CA GLY A 144 -12.69 -15.81 18.72
C GLY A 144 -13.32 -15.72 17.33
N ASN A 145 -12.69 -16.28 16.29
CA ASN A 145 -13.17 -16.27 14.90
C ASN A 145 -13.68 -14.89 14.43
N PHE A 146 -12.94 -13.84 14.77
CA PHE A 146 -13.37 -12.45 14.53
C PHE A 146 -13.65 -12.19 13.04
N ARG A 147 -14.74 -11.46 12.76
CA ARG A 147 -15.16 -11.09 11.41
C ARG A 147 -15.64 -9.64 11.37
N CYS A 148 -15.12 -8.89 10.41
CA CYS A 148 -15.58 -7.54 10.11
C CYS A 148 -16.73 -7.58 9.10
N ARG A 149 -17.64 -6.61 9.17
CA ARG A 149 -18.68 -6.40 8.13
C ARG A 149 -18.11 -5.95 6.78
N ASN A 150 -16.89 -5.42 6.78
CA ASN A 150 -16.16 -5.06 5.57
C ASN A 150 -15.27 -6.23 5.14
N TRP A 151 -15.58 -6.83 3.99
CA TRP A 151 -14.88 -7.99 3.42
C TRP A 151 -13.36 -7.78 3.34
N TRP A 152 -12.92 -6.55 3.09
CA TRP A 152 -11.51 -6.20 2.94
C TRP A 152 -10.69 -6.59 4.18
N TYR A 153 -11.22 -6.41 5.40
CA TYR A 153 -10.49 -6.83 6.61
C TYR A 153 -10.33 -8.35 6.68
N ASN A 154 -11.35 -9.09 6.25
CA ASN A 154 -11.39 -10.55 6.38
C ASN A 154 -10.52 -11.26 5.33
N GLU A 155 -10.43 -10.69 4.12
CA GLU A 155 -9.78 -11.34 2.98
C GLU A 155 -8.43 -10.71 2.60
N ILE A 156 -8.23 -9.43 2.97
CA ILE A 156 -7.01 -8.67 2.62
C ILE A 156 -6.26 -8.24 3.87
N GLY A 157 -6.82 -7.31 4.66
CA GLY A 157 -6.10 -6.58 5.70
C GLY A 157 -5.55 -7.48 6.80
N VAL A 158 -6.40 -8.28 7.44
CA VAL A 158 -5.95 -9.16 8.53
C VAL A 158 -5.14 -10.35 8.03
N PRO A 159 -5.51 -11.05 6.94
CA PRO A 159 -4.65 -12.09 6.38
C PRO A 159 -3.26 -11.58 5.99
N LYS A 160 -3.11 -10.34 5.55
CA LYS A 160 -1.80 -9.74 5.27
C LYS A 160 -0.95 -9.63 6.54
N MET A 161 -1.53 -9.18 7.65
CA MET A 161 -0.82 -9.05 8.92
C MET A 161 -0.49 -10.42 9.52
N LEU A 162 -1.49 -11.31 9.61
CA LEU A 162 -1.30 -12.65 10.19
C LEU A 162 -0.46 -13.56 9.31
N GLY A 163 -0.51 -13.44 7.98
CA GLY A 163 0.39 -14.14 7.07
C GLY A 163 1.86 -13.83 7.36
N GLY A 164 2.17 -12.57 7.68
CA GLY A 164 3.50 -12.18 8.17
C GLY A 164 3.86 -12.83 9.51
N VAL A 165 2.92 -12.88 10.45
CA VAL A 165 3.11 -13.60 11.73
C VAL A 165 3.40 -15.08 11.48
N PHE A 166 2.65 -15.72 10.59
CA PHE A 166 2.78 -17.15 10.30
C PHE A 166 4.13 -17.48 9.68
N LEU A 167 4.61 -16.68 8.72
CA LEU A 167 5.95 -16.87 8.14
C LEU A 167 7.06 -16.64 9.16
N LEU A 168 6.95 -15.62 10.01
CA LEU A 168 7.97 -15.31 11.02
C LEU A 168 7.99 -16.32 12.17
N MET A 169 6.86 -16.94 12.50
CA MET A 169 6.72 -17.90 13.59
C MET A 169 6.71 -19.36 13.13
N GLU A 170 6.86 -19.63 11.83
CA GLU A 170 6.70 -20.96 11.25
C GLU A 170 7.55 -22.04 11.95
N SER A 171 8.81 -21.72 12.29
CA SER A 171 9.70 -22.66 12.99
C SER A 171 9.31 -22.98 14.44
N GLU A 172 8.32 -22.26 15.00
CA GLU A 172 7.83 -22.41 16.38
C GLU A 172 6.42 -23.01 16.45
N MET A 173 5.82 -23.27 15.29
CA MET A 173 4.49 -23.85 15.18
C MET A 173 4.58 -25.37 15.17
N ASP A 174 3.68 -26.03 15.89
CA ASP A 174 3.40 -27.44 15.66
C ASP A 174 2.48 -27.64 14.43
N GLU A 175 2.21 -28.91 14.08
CA GLU A 175 1.38 -29.25 12.92
C GLU A 175 -0.08 -28.75 13.05
N GLU A 176 -0.63 -28.68 14.26
CA GLU A 176 -1.99 -28.19 14.48
C GLU A 176 -2.05 -26.66 14.25
N GLU A 177 -1.08 -25.94 14.80
CA GLU A 177 -0.94 -24.50 14.63
C GLU A 177 -0.70 -24.12 13.18
N ARG A 178 0.19 -24.85 12.49
CA ARG A 178 0.45 -24.68 11.06
C ARG A 178 -0.81 -24.96 10.24
N GLY A 179 -1.58 -26.00 10.58
CA GLY A 179 -2.86 -26.31 9.95
C GLY A 179 -3.87 -25.16 10.08
N LYS A 180 -4.00 -24.57 11.29
CA LYS A 180 -4.87 -23.41 11.55
C LYS A 180 -4.42 -22.17 10.77
N ALA A 181 -3.11 -21.91 10.71
CA ALA A 181 -2.54 -20.81 9.96
C ALA A 181 -2.85 -20.91 8.45
N ILE A 182 -2.62 -22.08 7.85
CA ILE A 182 -2.92 -22.34 6.43
C ILE A 182 -4.43 -22.20 6.16
N ALA A 183 -5.27 -22.78 7.02
CA ALA A 183 -6.73 -22.68 6.90
C ALA A 183 -7.19 -21.21 6.97
N TYR A 184 -6.63 -20.41 7.88
CA TYR A 184 -6.96 -18.99 8.00
C TYR A 184 -6.59 -18.19 6.75
N MET A 185 -5.41 -18.45 6.16
CA MET A 185 -5.01 -17.84 4.89
C MET A 185 -5.93 -18.24 3.72
N GLY A 186 -6.73 -19.30 3.88
CA GLY A 186 -7.80 -19.70 2.97
C GLY A 186 -8.96 -18.70 2.84
N ASN A 187 -9.02 -17.67 3.68
CA ASN A 187 -9.96 -16.55 3.53
C ASN A 187 -9.68 -15.74 2.25
N ALA A 188 -8.43 -15.67 1.80
CA ALA A 188 -8.07 -14.99 0.56
C ALA A 188 -8.21 -15.91 -0.67
N ARG A 189 -8.77 -15.37 -1.76
CA ARG A 189 -8.98 -16.10 -3.03
C ARG A 189 -8.61 -15.21 -4.21
N LEU A 190 -8.06 -15.80 -5.26
CA LEU A 190 -7.74 -15.09 -6.50
C LEU A 190 -9.03 -14.53 -7.14
N GLY A 191 -9.02 -13.27 -7.56
CA GLY A 191 -10.17 -12.58 -8.14
C GLY A 191 -10.07 -11.05 -8.00
N ARG A 192 -11.14 -10.32 -8.29
CA ARG A 192 -11.21 -8.83 -8.32
C ARG A 192 -10.31 -8.19 -9.40
N THR A 193 -10.20 -6.86 -9.38
CA THR A 193 -9.46 -6.02 -10.35
C THR A 193 -8.53 -5.04 -9.64
N GLY A 194 -7.55 -4.51 -10.37
CA GLY A 194 -6.63 -3.48 -9.87
C GLY A 194 -5.95 -3.90 -8.57
N GLN A 195 -5.82 -2.96 -7.63
CA GLN A 195 -5.09 -3.23 -6.39
C GLN A 195 -5.71 -4.31 -5.50
N ASN A 196 -7.04 -4.48 -5.54
CA ASN A 196 -7.71 -5.53 -4.76
C ASN A 196 -7.30 -6.92 -5.23
N ARG A 197 -7.13 -7.13 -6.54
CA ARG A 197 -6.63 -8.39 -7.09
C ARG A 197 -5.23 -8.70 -6.59
N VAL A 198 -4.36 -7.68 -6.63
CA VAL A 198 -2.97 -7.81 -6.22
C VAL A 198 -2.89 -8.23 -4.76
N TRP A 199 -3.57 -7.54 -3.85
CA TRP A 199 -3.58 -7.89 -2.42
C TRP A 199 -4.13 -9.29 -2.12
N LEU A 200 -5.19 -9.71 -2.81
CA LEU A 200 -5.70 -11.08 -2.67
C LEU A 200 -4.66 -12.11 -3.12
N ALA A 201 -4.02 -11.85 -4.26
CA ALA A 201 -2.98 -12.72 -4.79
C ALA A 201 -1.75 -12.78 -3.87
N GLU A 202 -1.35 -11.68 -3.21
CA GLU A 202 -0.30 -11.70 -2.18
C GLU A 202 -0.62 -12.67 -1.04
N ASN A 203 -1.84 -12.61 -0.50
CA ASN A 203 -2.25 -13.48 0.60
C ASN A 203 -2.30 -14.95 0.17
N VAL A 204 -2.73 -15.23 -1.07
CA VAL A 204 -2.69 -16.58 -1.65
C VAL A 204 -1.25 -17.05 -1.86
N LEU A 205 -0.34 -16.16 -2.28
CA LEU A 205 1.08 -16.47 -2.43
C LEU A 205 1.72 -16.82 -1.08
N VAL A 206 1.43 -16.07 -0.01
CA VAL A 206 1.87 -16.40 1.35
C VAL A 206 1.33 -17.75 1.79
N ARG A 207 0.06 -18.06 1.50
CA ARG A 207 -0.51 -19.40 1.75
C ARG A 207 0.29 -20.49 1.04
N ALA A 208 0.63 -20.27 -0.23
CA ALA A 208 1.40 -21.21 -1.03
C ALA A 208 2.81 -21.45 -0.43
N LEU A 209 3.46 -20.40 0.10
CA LEU A 209 4.74 -20.51 0.81
C LEU A 209 4.64 -21.31 2.12
N LEU A 210 3.52 -21.20 2.86
CA LEU A 210 3.28 -22.00 4.06
C LEU A 210 2.99 -23.46 3.71
N GLN A 211 2.37 -23.72 2.55
CA GLN A 211 2.01 -25.06 2.07
C GLN A 211 3.14 -25.76 1.31
N ASN A 212 4.19 -25.03 0.92
CA ASN A 212 5.17 -25.47 -0.08
C ASN A 212 4.50 -25.88 -1.41
N ASP A 213 3.45 -25.16 -1.81
CA ASP A 213 2.68 -25.43 -3.03
C ASP A 213 3.19 -24.56 -4.19
N THR A 214 4.06 -25.15 -5.01
CA THR A 214 4.68 -24.44 -6.16
C THR A 214 3.68 -24.03 -7.23
N LEU A 215 2.64 -24.82 -7.48
CA LEU A 215 1.66 -24.48 -8.52
C LEU A 215 0.81 -23.29 -8.09
N LEU A 216 0.33 -23.29 -6.85
CA LEU A 216 -0.42 -22.16 -6.30
C LEU A 216 0.45 -20.90 -6.21
N PHE A 217 1.74 -21.05 -5.85
CA PHE A 217 2.68 -19.94 -5.80
C PHE A 217 2.84 -19.27 -7.18
N ILE A 218 3.08 -20.06 -8.23
CA ILE A 218 3.21 -19.56 -9.60
C ILE A 218 1.91 -18.86 -10.03
N GLN A 219 0.75 -19.48 -9.80
CA GLN A 219 -0.55 -18.88 -10.13
C GLN A 219 -0.75 -17.54 -9.43
N ALA A 220 -0.47 -17.46 -8.13
CA ALA A 220 -0.61 -16.23 -7.36
C ALA A 220 0.35 -15.13 -7.85
N ARG A 221 1.60 -15.48 -8.16
CA ARG A 221 2.57 -14.56 -8.77
C ARG A 221 2.05 -14.00 -10.10
N GLU A 222 1.57 -14.85 -11.00
CA GLU A 222 1.04 -14.39 -12.29
C GLU A 222 -0.16 -13.45 -12.11
N GLU A 223 -1.02 -13.70 -11.12
CA GLU A 223 -2.13 -12.81 -10.78
C GLU A 223 -1.67 -11.46 -10.24
N ILE A 224 -0.60 -11.40 -9.43
CA ILE A 224 0.05 -10.14 -9.02
C ILE A 224 0.52 -9.39 -10.27
N LEU A 225 1.28 -10.05 -11.14
CA LEU A 225 1.95 -9.39 -12.27
C LEU A 225 1.01 -9.04 -13.43
N ARG A 226 -0.18 -9.66 -13.51
CA ARG A 226 -1.17 -9.41 -14.57
C ARG A 226 -1.67 -7.96 -14.61
N GLU A 227 -1.72 -7.29 -13.46
CA GLU A 227 -2.13 -5.88 -13.34
C GLU A 227 -0.97 -4.91 -13.64
N LEU A 228 0.27 -5.42 -13.75
CA LEU A 228 1.46 -4.62 -14.01
C LEU A 228 1.62 -4.29 -15.50
N LYS A 229 0.72 -3.45 -15.99
CA LYS A 229 0.70 -2.98 -17.38
C LYS A 229 0.06 -1.61 -17.51
N ILE A 230 0.32 -0.96 -18.65
CA ILE A 230 -0.44 0.22 -19.06
C ILE A 230 -1.80 -0.25 -19.57
N GLN A 231 -2.85 0.35 -19.02
CA GLN A 231 -4.24 -0.04 -19.19
C GLN A 231 -5.08 1.17 -19.64
N PRO A 232 -5.32 1.35 -20.96
CA PRO A 232 -6.14 2.43 -21.48
C PRO A 232 -7.57 2.43 -20.91
N GLU A 233 -8.20 1.24 -20.85
CA GLU A 233 -9.59 1.06 -20.42
C GLU A 233 -9.70 0.34 -19.07
N GLY A 234 -10.69 0.69 -18.25
CA GLY A 234 -10.89 0.09 -16.93
C GLY A 234 -9.99 0.68 -15.85
N GLU A 235 -9.68 -0.08 -14.79
CA GLU A 235 -8.86 0.38 -13.67
C GLU A 235 -7.36 0.09 -13.92
N GLY A 236 -6.46 0.82 -13.26
CA GLY A 236 -5.01 0.63 -13.34
C GLY A 236 -4.23 1.84 -13.86
N ILE A 237 -3.00 1.61 -14.31
CA ILE A 237 -2.09 2.65 -14.81
C ILE A 237 -2.52 3.08 -16.21
N LYS A 238 -2.72 4.38 -16.44
CA LYS A 238 -3.15 4.94 -17.71
C LYS A 238 -1.98 5.28 -18.65
N PRO A 239 -2.24 5.47 -19.96
CA PRO A 239 -1.20 5.88 -20.91
C PRO A 239 -0.45 7.15 -20.49
N ASP A 240 -1.13 8.11 -19.87
CA ASP A 240 -0.54 9.32 -19.30
C ASP A 240 0.19 9.11 -17.95
N ARG A 241 0.25 7.87 -17.46
CA ARG A 241 0.80 7.43 -16.17
C ARG A 241 0.02 7.92 -14.94
N SER A 242 -1.23 8.35 -15.11
CA SER A 242 -2.19 8.43 -14.00
C SER A 242 -2.63 7.03 -13.57
N PHE A 243 -3.28 6.91 -12.40
CA PHE A 243 -3.81 5.64 -11.91
C PHE A 243 -5.27 5.79 -11.53
N GLN A 244 -6.10 4.84 -11.95
CA GLN A 244 -7.54 4.84 -11.68
C GLN A 244 -8.02 3.60 -10.95
N GLN A 245 -8.96 3.79 -10.02
CA GLN A 245 -9.65 2.71 -9.29
C GLN A 245 -11.02 3.20 -8.83
N HIS A 246 -11.96 2.27 -8.65
CA HIS A 246 -13.39 2.51 -8.44
C HIS A 246 -14.03 3.20 -9.65
N GLY A 247 -13.77 2.62 -10.83
CA GLY A 247 -14.06 3.23 -12.12
C GLY A 247 -13.00 4.26 -12.51
N SER A 248 -13.37 5.17 -13.41
CA SER A 248 -12.48 6.20 -13.95
C SER A 248 -12.25 7.35 -12.95
N GLN A 249 -11.65 7.06 -11.80
CA GLN A 249 -11.38 8.06 -10.75
C GLN A 249 -9.88 8.14 -10.48
N LEU A 250 -9.32 9.34 -10.39
CA LEU A 250 -7.90 9.52 -10.01
C LEU A 250 -7.62 8.99 -8.60
N GLN A 251 -6.66 8.07 -8.48
CA GLN A 251 -6.36 7.38 -7.21
C GLN A 251 -4.84 7.28 -6.92
N PHE A 252 -4.07 8.28 -7.34
CA PHE A 252 -2.61 8.33 -7.15
C PHE A 252 -2.17 8.05 -5.71
N GLY A 253 -2.78 8.71 -4.72
CA GLY A 253 -2.41 8.63 -3.31
C GLY A 253 -3.05 7.48 -2.55
N ASN A 254 -3.95 6.73 -3.17
CA ASN A 254 -4.67 5.63 -2.54
C ASN A 254 -4.28 4.31 -3.20
N TYR A 255 -5.13 3.80 -4.09
CA TYR A 255 -4.90 2.53 -4.76
C TYR A 255 -3.66 2.53 -5.65
N GLY A 256 -3.35 3.64 -6.32
CA GLY A 256 -2.12 3.77 -7.11
C GLY A 256 -0.85 3.77 -6.26
N LEU A 257 -0.90 4.40 -5.09
CA LEU A 257 0.19 4.39 -4.12
C LEU A 257 0.40 2.99 -3.54
N ALA A 258 -0.69 2.33 -3.16
CA ALA A 258 -0.66 0.95 -2.72
C ALA A 258 -0.07 0.02 -3.80
N PHE A 259 -0.47 0.23 -5.05
CA PHE A 259 0.01 -0.52 -6.20
C PHE A 259 1.52 -0.41 -6.39
N ILE A 260 2.07 0.80 -6.48
CA ILE A 260 3.52 0.97 -6.66
C ILE A 260 4.30 0.44 -5.46
N HIS A 261 3.78 0.60 -4.24
CA HIS A 261 4.41 0.10 -3.04
C HIS A 261 4.51 -1.43 -3.05
N THR A 262 3.39 -2.09 -3.33
CA THR A 262 3.32 -3.54 -3.46
C THR A 262 4.21 -4.05 -4.59
N MET A 263 4.09 -3.48 -5.79
CA MET A 263 4.84 -3.97 -6.94
C MET A 263 6.35 -3.75 -6.79
N ALA A 264 6.78 -2.59 -6.26
CA ALA A 264 8.19 -2.35 -6.00
C ALA A 264 8.74 -3.29 -4.91
N HIS A 265 7.92 -3.64 -3.91
CA HIS A 265 8.28 -4.64 -2.91
C HIS A 265 8.49 -6.02 -3.54
N TRP A 266 7.56 -6.51 -4.38
CA TRP A 266 7.71 -7.80 -5.07
C TRP A 266 8.83 -7.80 -6.10
N ALA A 267 9.07 -6.68 -6.78
CA ALA A 267 10.19 -6.53 -7.70
C ALA A 267 11.53 -6.83 -7.02
N TRP A 268 11.70 -6.39 -5.78
CA TRP A 268 12.87 -6.69 -4.96
C TRP A 268 12.84 -8.12 -4.38
N VAL A 269 11.70 -8.58 -3.84
CA VAL A 269 11.59 -9.93 -3.24
C VAL A 269 11.88 -11.03 -4.26
N PHE A 270 11.41 -10.87 -5.49
CA PHE A 270 11.62 -11.84 -6.58
C PHE A 270 12.96 -11.69 -7.32
N GLN A 271 13.77 -10.68 -7.01
CA GLN A 271 15.04 -10.42 -7.70
C GLN A 271 15.97 -11.65 -7.67
N ASP A 272 16.81 -11.88 -8.67
CA ASP A 272 17.75 -13.02 -8.72
C ASP A 272 17.12 -14.42 -8.52
N THR A 273 15.83 -14.60 -8.84
CA THR A 273 15.18 -15.92 -8.95
C THR A 273 14.50 -16.04 -10.31
N GLU A 274 14.06 -17.23 -10.71
CA GLU A 274 13.23 -17.39 -11.92
C GLU A 274 11.89 -16.63 -11.86
N TYR A 275 11.52 -16.11 -10.68
CA TYR A 275 10.32 -15.31 -10.46
C TYR A 275 10.55 -13.81 -10.64
N ALA A 276 11.76 -13.36 -11.03
CA ALA A 276 12.06 -11.95 -11.26
C ALA A 276 11.11 -11.31 -12.27
N LEU A 277 10.85 -10.00 -12.10
CA LEU A 277 10.08 -9.23 -13.06
C LEU A 277 10.89 -9.05 -14.36
N SER A 278 10.19 -9.03 -15.49
CA SER A 278 10.81 -8.75 -16.78
C SER A 278 11.27 -7.29 -16.89
N PRO A 279 12.23 -6.97 -17.77
CA PRO A 279 12.64 -5.59 -18.02
C PRO A 279 11.49 -4.65 -18.37
N GLY A 280 10.49 -5.13 -19.13
CA GLY A 280 9.29 -4.37 -19.47
C GLY A 280 8.39 -4.10 -18.26
N GLN A 281 8.24 -5.07 -17.35
CA GLN A 281 7.50 -4.86 -16.11
C GLN A 281 8.18 -3.82 -15.20
N ILE A 282 9.51 -3.87 -15.09
CA ILE A 282 10.29 -2.86 -14.37
C ILE A 282 10.15 -1.47 -15.02
N GLU A 283 10.11 -1.39 -16.35
CA GLU A 283 9.88 -0.15 -17.09
C GLU A 283 8.48 0.46 -16.84
N VAL A 284 7.44 -0.37 -16.72
CA VAL A 284 6.10 0.10 -16.33
C VAL A 284 6.13 0.73 -14.93
N LEU A 285 6.77 0.09 -13.94
CA LEU A 285 6.91 0.66 -12.59
C LEU A 285 7.70 1.97 -12.60
N ARG A 286 8.84 1.97 -13.32
CA ARG A 286 9.71 3.13 -13.45
C ARG A 286 8.97 4.32 -14.06
N SER A 287 8.27 4.12 -15.17
CA SER A 287 7.53 5.20 -15.84
C SER A 287 6.35 5.69 -14.99
N TYR A 288 5.61 4.79 -14.33
CA TYR A 288 4.54 5.20 -13.41
C TYR A 288 5.07 6.09 -12.27
N LEU A 289 6.23 5.74 -11.70
CA LEU A 289 6.81 6.46 -10.58
C LEU A 289 7.45 7.80 -11.01
N LEU A 290 8.27 7.81 -12.07
CA LEU A 290 9.02 9.00 -12.50
C LEU A 290 8.20 9.98 -13.36
N GLU A 291 7.19 9.49 -14.08
CA GLU A 291 6.36 10.29 -14.99
C GLU A 291 4.93 10.49 -14.49
N GLY A 292 4.45 9.66 -13.57
CA GLY A 292 3.18 9.86 -12.86
C GLY A 292 3.39 10.46 -11.48
N LEU A 293 3.64 9.59 -10.49
CA LEU A 293 3.60 9.92 -9.06
C LEU A 293 4.56 11.04 -8.62
N GLN A 294 5.71 11.21 -9.28
CA GLN A 294 6.62 12.33 -8.99
C GLN A 294 5.95 13.71 -9.16
N TRP A 295 4.94 13.83 -10.02
CA TRP A 295 4.19 15.08 -10.23
C TRP A 295 3.18 15.39 -9.13
N VAL A 296 2.87 14.47 -8.23
CA VAL A 296 1.85 14.69 -7.19
C VAL A 296 2.42 14.83 -5.78
N VAL A 297 3.75 14.92 -5.65
CA VAL A 297 4.40 15.23 -4.37
C VAL A 297 5.27 16.47 -4.48
N TRP A 298 5.06 17.42 -3.57
CA TRP A 298 5.80 18.67 -3.49
C TRP A 298 6.36 18.84 -2.07
N ARG A 299 7.69 18.93 -1.96
CA ARG A 299 8.41 19.21 -0.70
C ARG A 299 7.99 18.34 0.48
N GLY A 300 7.75 17.05 0.22
CA GLY A 300 7.41 16.07 1.24
C GLY A 300 5.92 15.92 1.50
N TYR A 301 5.05 16.60 0.74
CA TYR A 301 3.60 16.53 0.90
C TYR A 301 2.95 16.10 -0.41
N MET A 302 2.09 15.10 -0.32
CA MET A 302 1.25 14.68 -1.44
C MET A 302 0.11 15.67 -1.63
N ASP A 303 -0.21 15.95 -2.88
CA ASP A 303 -1.35 16.77 -3.24
C ASP A 303 -2.69 16.17 -2.76
N ILE A 304 -3.61 17.01 -2.28
CA ILE A 304 -4.91 16.57 -1.74
C ILE A 304 -5.75 15.88 -2.81
N SER A 305 -5.75 16.41 -4.03
CA SER A 305 -6.54 15.88 -5.13
C SER A 305 -6.17 14.44 -5.49
N ALA A 306 -4.92 14.05 -5.23
CA ALA A 306 -4.43 12.67 -5.36
C ALA A 306 -4.89 11.73 -4.23
N CYS A 307 -5.31 12.23 -3.06
CA CYS A 307 -5.61 11.44 -1.87
C CYS A 307 -7.04 10.85 -1.84
N GLY A 308 -7.82 11.03 -2.92
CA GLY A 308 -9.19 10.50 -3.05
C GLY A 308 -10.03 10.76 -1.79
N ARG A 309 -10.66 9.72 -1.26
CA ARG A 309 -11.48 9.83 -0.04
C ARG A 309 -10.71 9.85 1.29
N GLN A 310 -9.43 9.49 1.29
CA GLN A 310 -8.69 9.19 2.51
C GLN A 310 -8.06 10.44 3.13
N LEU A 311 -8.93 11.32 3.65
CA LEU A 311 -8.57 12.62 4.21
C LEU A 311 -8.65 12.57 5.74
N PHE A 312 -7.50 12.35 6.37
CA PHE A 312 -7.29 12.18 7.81
C PHE A 312 -6.07 12.99 8.28
N GLU A 313 -5.80 13.01 9.58
CA GLU A 313 -4.64 13.71 10.15
C GLU A 313 -3.32 13.14 9.63
N GLY A 314 -2.49 14.01 9.06
CA GLY A 314 -1.21 13.65 8.47
C GLY A 314 -1.31 13.01 7.09
N THR A 315 -2.46 12.99 6.42
CA THR A 315 -2.64 12.38 5.08
C THR A 315 -1.51 12.75 4.12
N GLN A 316 -1.33 14.04 3.83
CA GLN A 316 -0.38 14.46 2.79
C GLN A 316 1.05 13.99 3.07
N ARG A 317 1.51 14.12 4.34
CA ARG A 317 2.87 13.73 4.73
C ARG A 317 3.02 12.22 4.77
N GLY A 318 2.07 11.51 5.38
CA GLY A 318 2.09 10.05 5.47
C GLY A 318 2.06 9.36 4.11
N LYS A 319 1.22 9.84 3.18
CA LYS A 319 1.17 9.33 1.80
C LYS A 319 2.48 9.59 1.06
N ALA A 320 3.12 10.75 1.27
CA ALA A 320 4.45 11.02 0.73
C ALA A 320 5.52 10.08 1.32
N LEU A 321 5.53 9.86 2.64
CA LEU A 321 6.45 8.92 3.27
C LEU A 321 6.28 7.49 2.71
N ALA A 322 5.04 7.05 2.50
CA ALA A 322 4.73 5.77 1.87
C ALA A 322 5.23 5.66 0.42
N LEU A 323 5.15 6.76 -0.34
CA LEU A 323 5.77 6.80 -1.66
C LEU A 323 7.29 6.69 -1.56
N GLY A 324 7.91 7.31 -0.55
CA GLY A 324 9.34 7.19 -0.28
C GLY A 324 9.80 5.75 -0.13
N LYS A 325 9.05 4.91 0.59
CA LYS A 325 9.32 3.47 0.68
C LYS A 325 9.32 2.80 -0.70
N ALA A 326 8.33 3.09 -1.55
CA ALA A 326 8.28 2.53 -2.91
C ALA A 326 9.49 2.96 -3.76
N VAL A 327 9.89 4.24 -3.69
CA VAL A 327 11.08 4.76 -4.38
C VAL A 327 12.35 4.04 -3.91
N ARG A 328 12.48 3.79 -2.60
CA ARG A 328 13.62 3.06 -2.03
C ARG A 328 13.69 1.61 -2.51
N ASN A 329 12.55 0.93 -2.61
CA ASN A 329 12.50 -0.43 -3.17
C ASN A 329 12.92 -0.43 -4.65
N MET A 330 12.50 0.57 -5.43
CA MET A 330 12.92 0.71 -6.84
C MET A 330 14.42 0.98 -7.00
N MET A 331 15.09 1.63 -6.04
CA MET A 331 16.56 1.78 -6.05
C MET A 331 17.32 0.44 -5.98
N LEU A 332 16.68 -0.60 -5.44
CA LEU A 332 17.23 -1.97 -5.37
C LEU A 332 16.80 -2.80 -6.57
N ALA A 333 15.51 -2.73 -6.93
CA ALA A 333 14.93 -3.52 -8.01
C ALA A 333 15.34 -3.04 -9.42
N ASP A 334 15.68 -1.76 -9.58
CA ASP A 334 16.08 -1.15 -10.86
C ASP A 334 17.36 -0.31 -10.70
N PRO A 335 18.52 -0.97 -10.45
CA PRO A 335 19.78 -0.29 -10.15
C PRO A 335 20.27 0.60 -11.30
N ALA A 336 19.87 0.29 -12.55
CA ALA A 336 20.22 1.10 -13.72
C ALA A 336 19.66 2.53 -13.66
N TYR A 337 18.54 2.74 -12.95
CA TYR A 337 17.88 4.05 -12.78
C TYR A 337 17.98 4.60 -11.35
N ARG A 338 18.88 4.05 -10.53
CA ARG A 338 19.07 4.44 -9.13
C ARG A 338 19.24 5.94 -8.94
N LYS A 339 20.02 6.61 -9.78
CA LYS A 339 20.28 8.06 -9.69
C LYS A 339 19.00 8.89 -9.84
N GLN A 340 18.09 8.48 -10.73
CA GLN A 340 16.81 9.14 -10.95
C GLN A 340 15.89 8.98 -9.73
N TYR A 341 15.86 7.78 -9.13
CA TYR A 341 15.14 7.55 -7.88
C TYR A 341 15.72 8.36 -6.72
N GLU A 342 17.05 8.46 -6.61
CA GLU A 342 17.72 9.26 -5.56
C GLU A 342 17.43 10.76 -5.72
N GLN A 343 17.38 11.26 -6.96
CA GLN A 343 16.96 12.62 -7.25
C GLN A 343 15.49 12.85 -6.87
N PHE A 344 14.59 11.96 -7.29
CA PHE A 344 13.17 12.05 -6.92
C PHE A 344 13.01 12.08 -5.40
N TYR A 345 13.63 11.12 -4.71
CA TYR A 345 13.59 10.97 -3.27
C TYR A 345 14.10 12.22 -2.54
N SER A 346 15.30 12.69 -2.86
CA SER A 346 15.89 13.85 -2.19
C SER A 346 15.08 15.13 -2.42
N VAL A 347 14.60 15.37 -3.64
CA VAL A 347 13.92 16.62 -3.99
C VAL A 347 12.49 16.66 -3.51
N HIS A 348 11.70 15.65 -3.84
CA HIS A 348 10.26 15.71 -3.63
C HIS A 348 9.81 15.10 -2.32
N LEU A 349 10.56 14.13 -1.75
CA LEU A 349 10.13 13.43 -0.54
C LEU A 349 10.80 13.99 0.72
N GLN A 350 12.09 14.35 0.63
CA GLN A 350 12.83 15.02 1.71
C GLN A 350 12.79 16.55 1.63
N GLY A 351 12.30 17.13 0.52
CA GLY A 351 12.26 18.58 0.33
C GLY A 351 13.63 19.25 0.16
N ARG A 352 14.69 18.49 -0.15
CA ARG A 352 16.06 19.01 -0.31
C ARG A 352 16.27 19.59 -1.71
N LYS A 353 17.16 20.57 -1.85
CA LYS A 353 17.52 21.19 -3.15
C LYS A 353 16.28 21.63 -3.98
N PRO A 354 15.40 22.48 -3.41
CA PRO A 354 14.20 22.94 -4.11
C PRO A 354 14.56 23.55 -5.48
N GLY A 355 13.79 23.20 -6.52
CA GLY A 355 14.02 23.67 -7.89
C GLY A 355 14.88 22.76 -8.78
N ARG A 356 15.34 21.59 -8.30
CA ARG A 356 15.94 20.52 -9.12
C ARG A 356 14.97 19.38 -9.46
N GLY A 357 13.68 19.57 -9.20
CA GLY A 357 12.61 18.61 -9.47
C GLY A 357 11.97 18.82 -10.84
N LYS A 358 10.87 18.10 -11.10
CA LYS A 358 10.04 18.35 -12.30
C LYS A 358 9.44 19.75 -12.25
N ILE A 359 9.67 20.52 -13.32
CA ILE A 359 9.18 21.89 -13.54
C ILE A 359 8.46 21.90 -14.88
N GLY A 360 7.37 22.66 -14.97
CA GLY A 360 6.55 22.81 -16.17
C GLY A 360 5.10 22.46 -15.92
N CYS A 361 4.36 22.25 -17.01
CA CYS A 361 2.94 21.95 -17.00
C CYS A 361 2.73 20.51 -17.45
N ARG A 362 1.94 19.72 -16.71
CA ARG A 362 1.55 18.36 -17.10
C ARG A 362 0.06 18.18 -16.91
N PHE A 363 -0.60 17.78 -17.99
CA PHE A 363 -1.99 17.37 -17.97
C PHE A 363 -2.09 15.84 -18.06
N PHE A 364 -2.98 15.25 -17.26
CA PHE A 364 -3.30 13.82 -17.24
C PHE A 364 -4.70 13.64 -17.84
N PRO A 365 -4.83 13.55 -19.19
CA PRO A 365 -6.12 13.57 -19.86
C PRO A 365 -7.00 12.37 -19.59
N TYR A 366 -6.45 11.24 -19.12
CA TYR A 366 -7.29 10.12 -18.73
C TYR A 366 -8.01 10.38 -17.41
N SER A 367 -7.49 11.26 -16.57
CA SER A 367 -7.96 11.47 -15.19
C SER A 367 -8.35 12.92 -14.86
N ASP A 368 -8.57 13.77 -15.87
CA ASP A 368 -9.01 15.17 -15.74
C ASP A 368 -8.23 15.96 -14.66
N TYR A 369 -6.90 15.82 -14.66
CA TYR A 369 -6.03 16.36 -13.62
C TYR A 369 -4.81 17.09 -14.20
N GLY A 370 -4.56 18.31 -13.73
CA GLY A 370 -3.44 19.14 -14.17
C GLY A 370 -2.46 19.47 -13.04
N VAL A 371 -1.18 19.52 -13.36
CA VAL A 371 -0.10 19.93 -12.46
C VAL A 371 0.76 20.98 -13.12
N PHE A 372 0.98 22.10 -12.42
CA PHE A 372 1.77 23.24 -12.87
C PHE A 372 2.86 23.51 -11.85
N ARG A 373 4.13 23.51 -12.26
CA ARG A 373 5.27 23.59 -11.34
C ARG A 373 6.31 24.58 -11.79
N SER A 374 6.73 25.42 -10.86
CA SER A 374 7.93 26.26 -11.00
C SER A 374 9.04 25.79 -10.06
N LYS A 375 10.17 26.51 -10.04
CA LYS A 375 11.22 26.28 -9.04
C LYS A 375 10.77 26.54 -7.60
N LYS A 376 9.73 27.36 -7.40
CA LYS A 376 9.34 27.91 -6.10
C LYS A 376 7.94 27.52 -5.64
N TRP A 377 7.08 27.09 -6.55
CA TRP A 377 5.68 26.75 -6.26
C TRP A 377 5.19 25.59 -7.13
N SER A 378 4.13 24.93 -6.68
CA SER A 378 3.35 23.94 -7.42
C SER A 378 1.86 24.31 -7.32
N ALA A 379 1.11 24.15 -8.40
CA ALA A 379 -0.34 24.25 -8.39
C ALA A 379 -0.93 22.99 -9.04
N THR A 380 -2.07 22.54 -8.55
CA THR A 380 -2.77 21.36 -9.08
C THR A 380 -4.22 21.72 -9.30
N VAL A 381 -4.81 21.22 -10.39
CA VAL A 381 -6.24 21.38 -10.67
C VAL A 381 -6.86 20.00 -10.86
N LYS A 382 -7.91 19.71 -10.09
CA LYS A 382 -8.69 18.47 -10.23
C LYS A 382 -10.07 18.79 -10.75
N MET A 383 -10.42 18.12 -11.84
CA MET A 383 -11.69 18.25 -12.52
C MET A 383 -12.36 16.87 -12.60
N SER A 384 -13.55 16.86 -13.18
CA SER A 384 -14.32 15.67 -13.50
C SER A 384 -15.18 15.96 -14.72
N SER A 385 -15.65 14.93 -15.38
CA SER A 385 -16.42 15.02 -16.62
C SER A 385 -17.34 13.81 -16.75
N THR A 386 -18.08 13.71 -17.84
CA THR A 386 -18.81 12.48 -18.18
C THR A 386 -17.93 11.22 -18.26
N ARG A 387 -16.60 11.38 -18.37
CA ARG A 387 -15.63 10.27 -18.45
C ARG A 387 -14.94 9.95 -17.13
N VAL A 388 -14.80 10.92 -16.23
CA VAL A 388 -13.96 10.84 -15.03
C VAL A 388 -14.75 11.22 -13.79
N ILE A 389 -14.69 10.39 -12.76
CA ILE A 389 -15.30 10.61 -11.44
C ILE A 389 -14.42 11.61 -10.67
N GLY A 390 -15.05 12.65 -10.12
CA GLY A 390 -14.40 13.73 -9.36
C GLY A 390 -14.10 13.37 -7.90
N GLY A 391 -14.94 12.54 -7.29
CA GLY A 391 -14.70 12.05 -5.93
C GLY A 391 -15.65 10.94 -5.54
N GLU A 392 -15.39 10.35 -4.38
CA GLU A 392 -16.20 9.27 -3.83
C GLU A 392 -16.44 9.44 -2.33
N ILE A 393 -17.54 8.88 -1.86
CA ILE A 393 -17.75 8.45 -0.48
C ILE A 393 -17.65 6.94 -0.50
N VAL A 394 -16.82 6.36 0.36
CA VAL A 394 -16.78 4.91 0.61
C VAL A 394 -16.50 4.69 2.09
N ASN A 395 -17.22 3.76 2.72
CA ASN A 395 -17.05 3.43 4.14
C ASN A 395 -17.21 4.64 5.08
N SER A 396 -18.09 5.58 4.72
CA SER A 396 -18.32 6.82 5.45
C SER A 396 -17.11 7.76 5.52
N GLU A 397 -16.13 7.60 4.62
CA GLU A 397 -15.03 8.54 4.43
C GLU A 397 -15.41 9.60 3.38
N ASN A 398 -14.85 10.81 3.50
CA ASN A 398 -15.05 11.92 2.56
C ASN A 398 -16.51 12.41 2.41
N LEU A 399 -17.29 12.38 3.51
CA LEU A 399 -18.71 12.73 3.55
C LEU A 399 -19.07 14.16 3.07
N ARG A 400 -18.08 15.04 2.89
CA ARG A 400 -18.26 16.44 2.49
C ARG A 400 -17.50 16.81 1.21
N GLY A 401 -16.90 15.82 0.54
CA GLY A 401 -15.97 16.04 -0.58
C GLY A 401 -16.60 16.23 -1.95
N ASP A 402 -17.89 16.57 -2.01
CA ASP A 402 -18.70 16.67 -3.23
C ASP A 402 -18.04 17.53 -4.32
N TYR A 403 -17.36 18.61 -3.90
CA TYR A 403 -16.79 19.61 -4.80
C TYR A 403 -15.30 19.44 -5.11
N LEU A 404 -14.64 18.37 -4.63
CA LEU A 404 -13.21 18.14 -4.86
C LEU A 404 -12.85 17.87 -6.33
N GLY A 405 -13.83 17.53 -7.17
CA GLY A 405 -13.65 17.29 -8.61
C GLY A 405 -14.20 18.40 -9.51
N GLU A 406 -14.53 19.57 -8.96
CA GLU A 406 -15.23 20.65 -9.68
C GLU A 406 -14.29 21.83 -10.02
N GLY A 407 -13.05 21.53 -10.42
CA GLY A 407 -12.02 22.54 -10.67
C GLY A 407 -11.26 22.97 -9.43
N ALA A 408 -11.12 22.09 -8.44
CA ALA A 408 -10.39 22.36 -7.20
C ALA A 408 -8.92 22.67 -7.51
N LEU A 409 -8.47 23.89 -7.14
CA LEU A 409 -7.14 24.45 -7.39
C LEU A 409 -6.34 24.56 -6.11
N PHE A 410 -5.33 23.71 -5.92
CA PHE A 410 -4.46 23.77 -4.75
C PHE A 410 -3.08 24.33 -5.11
N CYS A 411 -2.67 25.39 -4.40
CA CYS A 411 -1.39 26.07 -4.60
C CYS A 411 -0.46 25.84 -3.40
N TYR A 412 0.77 25.42 -3.69
CA TYR A 412 1.77 25.05 -2.71
C TYR A 412 3.08 25.83 -2.93
N ILE A 413 3.62 26.42 -1.88
CA ILE A 413 4.97 27.00 -1.83
C ILE A 413 5.84 26.15 -0.92
N ARG A 414 5.43 25.99 0.35
CA ARG A 414 6.09 25.18 1.38
C ARG A 414 5.78 23.70 1.21
N GLY A 415 4.58 23.35 0.76
CA GLY A 415 4.06 21.98 0.63
C GLY A 415 2.99 21.65 1.66
N ASP A 416 2.99 22.33 2.81
CA ASP A 416 2.10 22.05 3.95
C ASP A 416 0.95 23.06 4.09
N GLU A 417 0.65 23.84 3.06
CA GLU A 417 -0.40 24.89 3.09
C GLU A 417 -1.77 24.39 3.53
N PHE A 418 -2.10 23.14 3.20
CA PHE A 418 -3.39 22.53 3.52
C PHE A 418 -3.26 21.37 4.52
N ARG A 419 -2.15 21.33 5.27
CA ARG A 419 -1.92 20.29 6.26
C ARG A 419 -3.05 20.31 7.29
N ASP A 420 -3.70 19.15 7.44
CA ASP A 420 -4.70 18.87 8.48
C ASP A 420 -5.88 19.84 8.52
N ILE A 421 -6.18 20.51 7.39
CA ILE A 421 -7.25 21.51 7.28
C ILE A 421 -8.66 20.89 7.22
N PHE A 422 -8.77 19.62 6.81
CA PHE A 422 -10.04 18.92 6.54
C PHE A 422 -11.15 19.07 7.60
N PRO A 423 -10.88 18.97 8.92
CA PRO A 423 -11.93 19.10 9.94
C PRO A 423 -12.51 20.52 10.07
N VAL A 424 -11.76 21.54 9.67
CA VAL A 424 -12.16 22.97 9.78
C VAL A 424 -12.42 23.61 8.42
N TRP A 425 -12.29 22.86 7.33
CA TRP A 425 -12.50 23.36 5.98
C TRP A 425 -13.98 23.68 5.75
N ASP A 426 -14.26 24.87 5.21
CA ASP A 426 -15.53 25.12 4.55
C ASP A 426 -15.56 24.39 3.20
N TRP A 427 -16.27 23.26 3.17
CA TRP A 427 -16.37 22.39 2.00
C TRP A 427 -17.21 22.98 0.86
N GLN A 428 -17.93 24.09 1.08
CA GLN A 428 -18.56 24.89 0.01
C GLN A 428 -17.63 25.99 -0.52
N ARG A 429 -16.39 26.08 -0.01
CA ARG A 429 -15.38 27.06 -0.43
C ARG A 429 -14.04 26.38 -0.69
N ILE A 430 -14.10 25.28 -1.44
CA ILE A 430 -12.89 24.63 -1.95
C ILE A 430 -12.20 25.62 -2.91
N PRO A 431 -10.89 25.90 -2.73
CA PRO A 431 -10.13 26.79 -3.60
C PRO A 431 -10.33 26.48 -5.09
N GLY A 432 -10.62 27.50 -5.89
CA GLY A 432 -10.83 27.40 -7.34
C GLY A 432 -12.23 26.96 -7.79
N VAL A 433 -13.05 26.38 -6.89
CA VAL A 433 -14.36 25.86 -7.26
C VAL A 433 -15.42 26.97 -7.29
N SER A 434 -16.30 26.91 -8.30
CA SER A 434 -17.57 27.65 -8.31
C SER A 434 -18.71 26.69 -7.98
N CYS A 435 -19.38 26.87 -6.84
CA CYS A 435 -20.50 26.03 -6.42
C CYS A 435 -21.63 26.81 -5.72
N PRO A 436 -22.85 26.23 -5.62
CA PRO A 436 -23.96 26.85 -4.89
C PRO A 436 -23.69 26.93 -3.38
N ILE A 437 -24.10 28.05 -2.76
CA ILE A 437 -24.07 28.22 -1.30
C ILE A 437 -25.38 27.69 -0.70
N GLY A 438 -25.30 26.95 0.41
CA GLY A 438 -26.49 26.44 1.12
C GLY A 438 -27.16 25.21 0.49
N GLY A 439 -26.61 24.67 -0.60
CA GLY A 439 -27.04 23.42 -1.22
C GLY A 439 -25.95 22.36 -1.11
N GLY A 440 -26.31 21.17 -0.63
CA GLY A 440 -25.41 20.02 -0.56
C GLY A 440 -25.86 19.08 0.56
N PRO A 441 -25.70 17.76 0.40
CA PRO A 441 -26.09 16.77 1.40
C PRO A 441 -25.08 16.71 2.55
N PHE A 442 -24.69 17.86 3.10
CA PHE A 442 -23.82 17.94 4.25
C PHE A 442 -24.55 17.34 5.45
N GLY A 443 -24.07 16.19 5.94
CA GLY A 443 -24.60 15.55 7.14
C GLY A 443 -25.57 14.38 6.91
N GLN A 444 -25.79 13.91 5.68
CA GLN A 444 -26.42 12.60 5.49
C GLN A 444 -25.38 11.49 5.71
N GLU A 445 -25.70 10.51 6.56
CA GLU A 445 -24.91 9.28 6.65
C GLU A 445 -24.97 8.52 5.32
N ARG A 446 -23.95 8.69 4.49
CA ARG A 446 -23.81 7.99 3.22
C ARG A 446 -22.70 6.96 3.33
N ARG A 447 -23.03 5.71 3.00
CA ARG A 447 -22.05 4.61 2.98
C ARG A 447 -21.24 4.56 1.69
N TRP A 448 -21.86 4.99 0.60
CA TRP A 448 -21.26 5.04 -0.73
C TRP A 448 -21.85 6.21 -1.53
N GLY A 449 -21.04 6.79 -2.41
CA GLY A 449 -21.46 7.82 -3.36
C GLY A 449 -20.33 8.17 -4.32
N ILE A 450 -20.69 8.67 -5.50
CA ILE A 450 -19.76 9.24 -6.46
C ILE A 450 -20.19 10.66 -6.80
N PHE A 451 -19.21 11.53 -7.03
CA PHE A 451 -19.40 12.91 -7.44
C PHE A 451 -18.75 13.08 -8.80
N GLN A 452 -19.52 13.51 -9.78
CA GLN A 452 -19.08 13.57 -11.16
C GLN A 452 -19.82 14.70 -11.87
N ASN A 453 -19.05 15.58 -12.52
CA ASN A 453 -19.60 16.62 -13.37
C ASN A 453 -20.21 16.01 -14.64
N THR A 454 -21.30 16.59 -15.12
CA THR A 454 -22.00 16.17 -16.33
C THR A 454 -21.47 16.82 -17.62
N GLY A 455 -20.46 17.68 -17.52
CA GLY A 455 -19.79 18.31 -18.66
C GLY A 455 -18.94 17.31 -19.45
N ASP A 456 -18.95 17.46 -20.77
CA ASP A 456 -18.17 16.65 -21.71
C ASP A 456 -16.84 17.31 -22.09
N PHE A 457 -16.79 18.64 -22.11
CA PHE A 457 -15.59 19.42 -22.44
C PHE A 457 -14.73 19.71 -21.20
N VAL A 458 -13.86 18.77 -20.87
CA VAL A 458 -12.87 18.88 -19.79
C VAL A 458 -11.53 18.37 -20.31
N GLY A 459 -10.48 19.14 -20.13
CA GLY A 459 -9.18 18.84 -20.69
C GLY A 459 -8.16 19.96 -20.48
N GLY A 460 -6.96 19.73 -21.01
CA GLY A 460 -5.87 20.70 -21.02
C GLY A 460 -4.85 20.30 -22.07
N ILE A 461 -4.18 21.28 -22.66
CA ILE A 461 -3.09 21.09 -23.63
C ILE A 461 -1.83 21.62 -22.97
N SER A 462 -0.74 20.84 -22.99
CA SER A 462 0.55 21.28 -22.46
C SER A 462 1.67 20.95 -23.42
N ASP A 463 2.58 21.89 -23.62
CA ASP A 463 3.86 21.66 -24.32
C ASP A 463 4.96 21.16 -23.36
N GLY A 464 4.60 20.89 -22.10
CA GLY A 464 5.51 20.51 -21.02
C GLY A 464 6.05 21.69 -20.21
N ARG A 465 5.88 22.93 -20.67
CA ARG A 465 6.35 24.16 -20.01
C ARG A 465 5.22 25.15 -19.74
N THR A 466 4.26 25.25 -20.65
CA THR A 466 3.04 26.07 -20.62
C THR A 466 1.86 25.17 -20.95
N GLY A 467 0.70 25.45 -20.38
CA GLY A 467 -0.54 24.72 -20.65
C GLY A 467 -1.70 25.19 -19.81
#